data_AF-A0A2N2DN84-F1
#
_entry.id   AF-A0A2N2DN84-F1
#
_cell.length_a   1.000
_cell.length_b   1.000
_cell.length_c   1.000
_cell.angle_alpha   90.00
_cell.angle_beta   90.00
_cell.angle_gamma   90.00
#
_symmetry.space_group_name_H-M   'P 1'
#
loop_
_entity.id
_entity.type
_entity.pdbx_description
1 polymer ?
#
loop_
_entity_poly.entity_id
_entity_poly.type
_entity_poly.pdbx_seq_one_letter_code
_entity_poly.pdbx_strand_id
1 'polypeptide(L)'
;MKEIELWLFTLEMLPHGSSNKQLFLNNHQLEMFSLTPGQNLILQVGVTESLVKVAAQMTHSSPAVLYISRAVFDDFPYYQGEPLRLVILSNRKLVLGPAVGLTVSRYSWKNIDKSDSIKKRALLALKKGILFYCFRLNRVNWKNNLVEAYCLNPCNHQWVKKTLPVPQVIYDRGVKPGIKTVKGYSNRGKVHNIQWINTTRTFGKWETFQALRSVGITAEYFPETTLFTLSKLTEFLGKYKYCFIKSNYGRGGRQVFRVEKAGKYYLCKTGGSVIKGWEFTDLEKVCAFLHKNLGENPILQQGIILARIGDSPFDMRILVQKNAGSDWIISAVNFRIA
;
A
#
# COMPACT_ATOMS: atom_id res chain seq x y z
N MET A 1 25.64 8.63 -13.84
CA MET A 1 24.86 7.44 -13.46
C MET A 1 24.13 6.94 -14.70
N LYS A 2 24.84 6.20 -15.56
CA LYS A 2 24.23 5.52 -16.70
C LYS A 2 23.51 4.29 -16.18
N GLU A 3 22.24 4.17 -16.56
CA GLU A 3 21.39 2.98 -16.57
C GLU A 3 21.78 1.82 -15.63
N ILE A 4 21.21 1.84 -14.43
CA ILE A 4 20.87 0.60 -13.70
C ILE A 4 19.73 -0.06 -14.50
N GLU A 5 20.04 -0.58 -15.69
CA GLU A 5 19.18 -1.50 -16.41
C GLU A 5 19.05 -2.78 -15.56
N LEU A 6 17.93 -2.88 -14.84
CA LEU A 6 17.24 -4.08 -14.37
C LEU A 6 18.06 -5.40 -14.35
N TRP A 7 19.08 -5.47 -13.49
CA TRP A 7 19.80 -6.72 -13.23
C TRP A 7 18.90 -7.68 -12.45
N LEU A 8 18.23 -8.55 -13.19
CA LEU A 8 17.42 -9.65 -12.68
C LEU A 8 18.27 -10.92 -12.74
N PHE A 9 18.33 -11.65 -11.63
CA PHE A 9 19.05 -12.89 -11.51
C PHE A 9 18.14 -14.02 -11.06
N THR A 10 18.34 -15.21 -11.62
CA THR A 10 17.81 -16.45 -11.05
C THR A 10 18.90 -17.17 -10.29
N LEU A 11 18.54 -17.84 -9.21
CA LEU A 11 19.38 -18.80 -8.51
C LEU A 11 19.12 -20.20 -9.05
N GLU A 12 20.19 -20.91 -9.38
CA GLU A 12 20.14 -22.32 -9.80
C GLU A 12 21.14 -23.14 -8.99
N MET A 13 20.85 -24.42 -8.77
CA MET A 13 21.79 -25.30 -8.09
C MET A 13 22.85 -25.80 -9.08
N LEU A 14 24.13 -25.63 -8.75
CA LEU A 14 25.19 -26.32 -9.50
C LEU A 14 25.26 -27.79 -9.00
N PRO A 15 25.25 -28.79 -9.89
CA PRO A 15 25.26 -30.20 -9.50
C PRO A 15 26.67 -30.65 -9.10
N HIS A 16 27.16 -30.22 -7.93
CA HIS A 16 28.32 -30.81 -7.27
C HIS A 16 28.07 -30.93 -5.76
N GLY A 17 28.28 -32.13 -5.20
CA GLY A 17 27.96 -32.53 -3.82
C GLY A 17 28.82 -31.90 -2.72
N SER A 18 29.19 -30.62 -2.85
CA SER A 18 29.88 -29.88 -1.80
C SER A 18 28.89 -29.54 -0.68
N SER A 19 29.18 -29.98 0.54
CA SER A 19 28.45 -29.56 1.75
C SER A 19 28.71 -28.09 2.11
N ASN A 20 29.72 -27.46 1.51
CA ASN A 20 30.07 -26.08 1.78
C ASN A 20 29.07 -25.11 1.12
N LYS A 21 28.74 -24.03 1.82
CA LYS A 21 27.89 -22.96 1.30
C LYS A 21 28.68 -22.11 0.31
N GLN A 22 28.35 -22.23 -0.98
CA GLN A 22 29.10 -21.57 -2.06
C GLN A 22 28.18 -20.85 -3.03
N LEU A 23 28.67 -19.71 -3.52
CA LEU A 23 28.12 -18.95 -4.64
C LEU A 23 29.12 -19.06 -5.80
N PHE A 24 28.71 -19.73 -6.86
CA PHE A 24 29.51 -20.00 -8.05
C PHE A 24 29.23 -18.93 -9.11
N LEU A 25 30.27 -18.19 -9.48
CA LEU A 25 30.22 -17.07 -10.41
C LEU A 25 31.14 -17.34 -11.61
N ASN A 26 30.69 -17.00 -12.82
CA ASN A 26 31.60 -16.96 -13.98
C ASN A 26 32.47 -15.71 -13.97
N ASN A 27 33.47 -15.64 -14.86
CA ASN A 27 34.41 -14.51 -14.95
C ASN A 27 33.69 -13.17 -15.12
N HIS A 28 32.64 -13.11 -15.95
CA HIS A 28 31.87 -11.89 -16.15
C HIS A 28 31.16 -11.42 -14.87
N GLN A 29 30.57 -12.35 -14.10
CA GLN A 29 29.92 -12.04 -12.82
C GLN A 29 30.94 -11.65 -11.73
N LEU A 30 32.11 -12.27 -11.69
CA LEU A 30 33.19 -11.91 -10.77
C LEU A 30 33.66 -10.47 -11.01
N GLU A 31 33.88 -10.09 -12.27
CA GLU A 31 34.25 -8.74 -12.68
C GLU A 31 33.14 -7.73 -12.35
N MET A 32 31.92 -8.01 -12.80
CA MET A 32 30.73 -7.19 -12.58
C MET A 32 30.45 -6.91 -11.09
N PHE A 33 30.59 -7.93 -10.25
CA PHE A 33 30.38 -7.80 -8.82
C PHE A 33 31.62 -7.33 -8.05
N SER A 34 32.78 -7.25 -8.73
CA SER A 34 34.07 -6.99 -8.11
C SER A 34 34.35 -7.93 -6.93
N LEU A 35 34.08 -9.22 -7.13
CA LEU A 35 34.25 -10.27 -6.12
C LEU A 35 35.40 -11.20 -6.52
N THR A 36 36.10 -11.72 -5.51
CA THR A 36 37.22 -12.63 -5.71
C THR A 36 36.87 -14.05 -5.25
N PRO A 37 37.26 -15.11 -5.98
CA PRO A 37 37.12 -16.47 -5.48
C PRO A 37 37.80 -16.65 -4.12
N GLY A 38 37.15 -17.37 -3.21
CA GLY A 38 37.61 -17.59 -1.84
C GLY A 38 37.09 -16.58 -0.81
N GLN A 39 36.53 -15.45 -1.26
CA GLN A 39 35.96 -14.41 -0.40
C GLN A 39 34.66 -14.88 0.27
N ASN A 40 34.46 -14.47 1.53
CA ASN A 40 33.18 -14.63 2.21
C ASN A 40 32.23 -13.49 1.83
N LEU A 41 30.97 -13.84 1.56
CA LEU A 41 29.93 -12.93 1.12
C LEU A 41 28.62 -13.28 1.83
N ILE A 42 27.83 -12.28 2.21
CA ILE A 42 26.44 -12.50 2.61
C ILE A 42 25.58 -12.45 1.34
N LEU A 43 25.01 -13.60 0.95
CA LEU A 43 23.96 -13.67 -0.05
C LEU A 43 22.61 -13.54 0.67
N GLN A 44 21.87 -12.48 0.37
CA GLN A 44 20.55 -12.24 0.92
C GLN A 44 19.49 -12.39 -0.17
N VAL A 45 18.45 -13.18 0.10
CA VAL A 45 17.26 -13.30 -0.75
C VAL A 45 16.07 -12.88 0.10
N GLY A 46 15.37 -11.82 -0.30
CA GLY A 46 14.33 -11.26 0.55
C GLY A 46 14.87 -10.98 1.94
N VAL A 47 14.25 -11.55 2.98
CA VAL A 47 14.67 -11.32 4.38
C VAL A 47 15.68 -12.34 4.92
N THR A 48 15.99 -13.40 4.15
CA THR A 48 16.89 -14.45 4.60
C THR A 48 18.30 -14.22 4.10
N GLU A 49 19.27 -14.42 4.97
CA GLU A 49 20.70 -14.28 4.68
C GLU A 49 21.39 -15.65 4.77
N SER A 50 22.35 -15.88 3.88
CA SER A 50 23.25 -17.02 3.90
C SER A 50 24.69 -16.53 3.75
N LEU A 51 25.58 -16.96 4.64
CA LEU A 51 27.01 -16.73 4.50
C LEU A 51 27.57 -17.75 3.51
N VAL A 52 28.10 -17.26 2.39
CA VAL A 52 28.61 -18.09 1.30
C VAL A 52 30.07 -17.76 1.00
N LYS A 53 30.80 -18.74 0.52
CA LYS A 53 32.13 -18.54 -0.06
C LYS A 53 32.01 -18.41 -1.58
N VAL A 54 32.58 -17.36 -2.15
CA VAL A 54 32.59 -17.14 -3.60
C VAL A 54 33.51 -18.20 -4.24
N ALA A 55 33.04 -18.82 -5.31
CA ALA A 55 33.79 -19.77 -6.12
C ALA A 55 33.67 -19.40 -7.60
N ALA A 56 34.74 -19.61 -8.37
CA ALA A 56 34.66 -19.49 -9.82
C ALA A 56 34.00 -20.74 -10.41
N GLN A 57 33.23 -20.57 -11.48
CA GLN A 57 32.77 -21.67 -12.33
C GLN A 57 32.97 -21.31 -13.80
N MET A 58 33.25 -22.32 -14.62
CA MET A 58 33.50 -22.18 -16.06
C MET A 58 32.48 -22.92 -16.92
N THR A 59 31.54 -23.64 -16.31
CA THR A 59 30.60 -24.53 -17.02
C THR A 59 29.43 -23.76 -17.64
N HIS A 60 29.04 -22.62 -17.07
CA HIS A 60 27.89 -21.85 -17.52
C HIS A 60 28.24 -20.38 -17.75
N SER A 61 27.91 -19.88 -18.93
CA SER A 61 28.23 -18.51 -19.36
C SER A 61 27.11 -17.50 -19.12
N SER A 62 25.90 -17.93 -18.72
CA SER A 62 24.78 -17.02 -18.53
C SER A 62 25.09 -15.98 -17.44
N PRO A 63 25.07 -14.68 -17.74
CA PRO A 63 25.34 -13.64 -16.76
C PRO A 63 24.18 -13.47 -15.77
N ALA A 64 22.96 -13.88 -16.13
CA ALA A 64 21.75 -13.71 -15.32
C ALA A 64 21.46 -14.89 -14.37
N VAL A 65 22.22 -15.98 -14.44
CA VAL A 65 22.04 -17.15 -13.57
C VAL A 65 23.18 -17.20 -12.56
N LEU A 66 22.84 -17.14 -11.28
CA LEU A 66 23.79 -17.30 -10.18
C LEU A 66 23.68 -18.72 -9.66
N TYR A 67 24.78 -19.45 -9.72
CA TYR A 67 24.81 -20.83 -9.28
C TYR A 67 25.12 -20.91 -7.80
N ILE A 68 24.39 -21.74 -7.05
CA ILE A 68 24.56 -21.91 -5.61
C ILE A 68 24.68 -23.38 -5.25
N SER A 69 25.31 -23.69 -4.11
CA SER A 69 25.34 -25.06 -3.60
C SER A 69 23.98 -25.45 -3.00
N ARG A 70 23.74 -26.76 -2.85
CA ARG A 70 22.50 -27.28 -2.26
C ARG A 70 22.25 -26.71 -0.86
N ALA A 71 23.29 -26.62 -0.04
CA ALA A 71 23.23 -26.07 1.32
C ALA A 71 22.76 -24.59 1.35
N VAL A 72 23.07 -23.81 0.31
CA VAL A 72 22.59 -22.43 0.17
C VAL A 72 21.15 -22.41 -0.34
N PHE A 73 20.81 -23.27 -1.29
CA PHE A 73 19.43 -23.38 -1.79
C PHE A 73 18.45 -23.74 -0.65
N ASP A 74 18.85 -24.64 0.24
CA ASP A 74 18.06 -25.05 1.41
C ASP A 74 17.84 -23.93 2.44
N ASP A 75 18.71 -22.91 2.47
CA ASP A 75 18.49 -21.72 3.30
C ASP A 75 17.33 -20.84 2.76
N PHE A 76 16.95 -20.99 1.48
CA PHE A 76 15.94 -20.18 0.81
C PHE A 76 14.69 -20.99 0.41
N PRO A 77 14.00 -21.65 1.36
CA PRO A 77 12.95 -22.64 1.06
C PRO A 77 11.70 -22.06 0.38
N TYR A 78 11.61 -20.73 0.27
CA TYR A 78 10.49 -20.04 -0.37
C TYR A 78 10.78 -19.55 -1.79
N TYR A 79 12.03 -19.56 -2.22
CA TYR A 79 12.41 -19.26 -3.61
C TYR A 79 11.90 -20.38 -4.54
N GLN A 80 11.31 -20.02 -5.67
CA GLN A 80 10.65 -20.96 -6.60
C GLN A 80 11.20 -20.86 -8.02
N GLY A 81 12.36 -20.22 -8.22
CA GLY A 81 12.92 -20.00 -9.56
C GLY A 81 12.52 -18.67 -10.20
N GLU A 82 11.84 -17.77 -9.47
CA GLU A 82 11.53 -16.44 -9.97
C GLU A 82 12.81 -15.60 -10.23
N PRO A 83 12.82 -14.71 -11.23
CA PRO A 83 13.86 -13.70 -11.31
C PRO A 83 13.84 -12.81 -10.06
N LEU A 84 15.00 -12.43 -9.57
CA LEU A 84 15.19 -11.57 -8.40
C LEU A 84 16.01 -10.36 -8.77
N ARG A 85 15.59 -9.19 -8.30
CA ARG A 85 16.30 -7.95 -8.59
C ARG A 85 17.49 -7.79 -7.65
N LEU A 86 18.64 -7.41 -8.19
CA LEU A 86 19.77 -6.95 -7.38
C LEU A 86 19.46 -5.56 -6.79
N VAL A 87 19.42 -5.48 -5.46
CA VAL A 87 19.09 -4.25 -4.70
C VAL A 87 20.34 -3.63 -4.11
N ILE A 88 21.23 -4.46 -3.57
CA ILE A 88 22.48 -4.01 -2.94
C ILE A 88 23.60 -4.90 -3.46
N LEU A 89 24.67 -4.26 -3.88
CA LEU A 89 25.93 -4.89 -4.24
C LEU A 89 27.07 -4.21 -3.48
N SER A 90 27.84 -5.01 -2.76
CA SER A 90 29.04 -4.59 -2.06
C SER A 90 30.01 -5.76 -1.96
N ASN A 91 31.26 -5.49 -1.58
CA ASN A 91 32.27 -6.53 -1.35
C ASN A 91 31.89 -7.53 -0.24
N ARG A 92 30.93 -7.25 0.64
CA ARG A 92 30.55 -8.18 1.72
C ARG A 92 29.13 -8.70 1.61
N LYS A 93 28.33 -8.13 0.72
CA LYS A 93 26.89 -8.39 0.68
C LYS A 93 26.31 -8.21 -0.71
N LEU A 94 25.55 -9.21 -1.14
CA LEU A 94 24.75 -9.22 -2.35
C LEU A 94 23.29 -9.46 -1.95
N VAL A 95 22.39 -8.54 -2.28
CA VAL A 95 20.97 -8.60 -1.89
C VAL A 95 20.08 -8.71 -3.12
N LEU A 96 19.34 -9.80 -3.19
CA LEU A 96 18.34 -10.12 -4.21
C LEU A 96 16.92 -10.01 -3.64
N GLY A 97 16.01 -9.35 -4.36
CA GLY A 97 14.65 -9.08 -3.92
C GLY A 97 14.26 -7.60 -4.10
N PRO A 98 13.48 -6.96 -3.22
CA PRO A 98 13.15 -7.30 -1.83
C PRO A 98 11.92 -8.20 -1.68
N ALA A 99 11.64 -8.62 -0.44
CA ALA A 99 10.34 -9.15 -0.05
C ALA A 99 9.33 -8.03 0.24
N VAL A 100 8.22 -8.02 -0.49
CA VAL A 100 7.13 -7.06 -0.36
C VAL A 100 5.82 -7.78 -0.07
N GLY A 101 5.21 -7.43 1.05
CA GLY A 101 3.95 -7.98 1.49
C GLY A 101 2.77 -7.05 1.31
N LEU A 102 1.69 -7.52 0.68
CA LEU A 102 0.41 -6.82 0.63
C LEU A 102 -0.53 -7.36 1.69
N THR A 103 -0.95 -6.53 2.65
CA THR A 103 -1.95 -6.98 3.61
C THR A 103 -3.35 -7.01 2.96
N VAL A 104 -4.12 -8.06 3.21
CA VAL A 104 -5.45 -8.27 2.62
C VAL A 104 -6.53 -8.51 3.66
N SER A 105 -7.76 -8.18 3.31
CA SER A 105 -8.94 -8.41 4.17
C SER A 105 -9.34 -9.88 4.20
N ARG A 106 -10.18 -10.30 5.15
CA ARG A 106 -10.75 -11.67 5.17
C ARG A 106 -11.51 -11.99 3.88
N TYR A 107 -12.22 -11.02 3.31
CA TYR A 107 -12.95 -11.20 2.06
C TYR A 107 -12.00 -11.40 0.88
N SER A 108 -11.00 -10.52 0.76
CA SER A 108 -9.99 -10.59 -0.31
C SER A 108 -9.17 -11.88 -0.21
N TRP A 109 -8.82 -12.32 1.00
CA TRP A 109 -8.13 -13.58 1.24
C TRP A 109 -8.91 -14.79 0.72
N LYS A 110 -10.22 -14.86 0.99
CA LYS A 110 -11.09 -15.95 0.49
C LYS A 110 -11.30 -15.94 -1.03
N ASN A 111 -11.07 -14.80 -1.67
CA ASN A 111 -11.33 -14.59 -3.10
C ASN A 111 -10.05 -14.17 -3.84
N ILE A 112 -8.87 -14.61 -3.36
CA ILE A 112 -7.58 -14.17 -3.89
C ILE A 112 -7.46 -14.52 -5.38
N ASP A 113 -7.90 -15.72 -5.76
CA ASP A 113 -7.89 -16.23 -7.14
C ASP A 113 -8.79 -15.43 -8.08
N LYS A 114 -9.82 -14.76 -7.54
CA LYS A 114 -10.78 -13.95 -8.30
C LYS A 114 -10.37 -12.49 -8.41
N SER A 115 -9.28 -12.08 -7.74
CA SER A 115 -8.87 -10.68 -7.70
C SER A 115 -7.86 -10.34 -8.80
N ASP A 116 -8.36 -9.93 -9.96
CA ASP A 116 -7.53 -9.46 -11.10
C ASP A 116 -6.53 -8.37 -10.67
N SER A 117 -6.99 -7.41 -9.86
CA SER A 117 -6.13 -6.32 -9.38
C SER A 117 -4.95 -6.78 -8.52
N ILE A 118 -5.11 -7.86 -7.74
CA ILE A 118 -4.03 -8.41 -6.92
C ILE A 118 -3.12 -9.27 -7.79
N LYS A 119 -3.68 -10.07 -8.70
CA LYS A 119 -2.91 -10.87 -9.66
C LYS A 119 -2.02 -10.00 -10.55
N LYS A 120 -2.53 -8.88 -11.07
CA LYS A 120 -1.75 -7.89 -11.84
C LYS A 120 -0.58 -7.32 -11.03
N ARG A 121 -0.76 -7.07 -9.72
CA ARG A 121 0.34 -6.62 -8.84
C ARG A 121 1.39 -7.69 -8.64
N ALA A 122 0.98 -8.94 -8.42
CA ALA A 122 1.90 -10.07 -8.27
C ALA A 122 2.71 -10.32 -9.55
N LEU A 123 2.07 -10.28 -10.72
CA LEU A 123 2.74 -10.41 -12.01
C LEU A 123 3.72 -9.26 -12.27
N LEU A 124 3.34 -8.03 -11.93
CA LEU A 124 4.25 -6.89 -12.04
C LEU A 124 5.43 -7.02 -11.09
N ALA A 125 5.20 -7.47 -9.85
CA ALA A 125 6.27 -7.71 -8.89
C ALA A 125 7.23 -8.80 -9.38
N LEU A 126 6.71 -9.90 -9.91
CA LEU A 126 7.49 -10.96 -10.55
C LEU A 126 8.36 -10.42 -11.68
N LYS A 127 7.78 -9.65 -12.61
CA LYS A 127 8.52 -8.98 -13.70
C LYS A 127 9.60 -8.02 -13.21
N LYS A 128 9.44 -7.46 -12.00
CA LYS A 128 10.38 -6.51 -11.39
C LYS A 128 11.36 -7.17 -10.41
N GLY A 129 11.35 -8.49 -10.30
CA GLY A 129 12.25 -9.24 -9.42
C GLY A 129 11.96 -9.06 -7.92
N ILE A 130 10.69 -8.84 -7.58
CA ILE A 130 10.24 -8.60 -6.22
C ILE A 130 9.53 -9.85 -5.70
N LEU A 131 9.98 -10.35 -4.55
CA LEU A 131 9.31 -11.43 -3.83
C LEU A 131 8.00 -10.91 -3.23
N PHE A 132 6.88 -11.16 -3.91
CA PHE A 132 5.58 -10.59 -3.55
C PHE A 132 4.63 -11.63 -2.98
N TYR A 133 4.02 -11.32 -1.84
CA TYR A 133 2.99 -12.17 -1.26
C TYR A 133 1.93 -11.40 -0.49
N CYS A 134 0.73 -11.97 -0.48
CA CYS A 134 -0.45 -11.40 0.18
C CYS A 134 -0.71 -12.14 1.49
N PHE A 135 -0.93 -11.39 2.58
CA PHE A 135 -1.19 -12.00 3.89
C PHE A 135 -2.20 -11.22 4.73
N ARG A 136 -2.71 -11.84 5.78
CA ARG A 136 -3.58 -11.17 6.75
C ARG A 136 -2.76 -10.66 7.92
N LEU A 137 -2.74 -9.34 8.12
CA LEU A 137 -1.91 -8.72 9.17
C LEU A 137 -2.20 -9.26 10.58
N ASN A 138 -3.47 -9.59 10.86
CA ASN A 138 -3.89 -10.15 12.15
C ASN A 138 -3.59 -11.65 12.32
N ARG A 139 -2.90 -12.28 11.36
CA ARG A 139 -2.46 -13.68 11.39
C ARG A 139 -0.94 -13.84 11.44
N VAL A 140 -0.20 -12.73 11.52
CA VAL A 140 1.26 -12.78 11.63
C VAL A 140 1.65 -13.35 12.99
N ASN A 141 2.53 -14.35 12.98
CA ASN A 141 3.22 -14.83 14.17
C ASN A 141 4.47 -13.98 14.39
N TRP A 142 4.32 -12.87 15.12
CA TRP A 142 5.41 -11.94 15.42
C TRP A 142 6.51 -12.54 16.29
N LYS A 143 6.21 -13.59 17.08
CA LYS A 143 7.21 -14.27 17.91
C LYS A 143 8.23 -15.01 17.07
N ASN A 144 7.77 -15.69 16.02
CA ASN A 144 8.62 -16.52 15.16
C ASN A 144 8.96 -15.83 13.83
N ASN A 145 8.50 -14.59 13.63
CA ASN A 145 8.65 -13.85 12.37
C ASN A 145 8.09 -14.59 11.14
N LEU A 146 6.95 -15.27 11.28
CA LEU A 146 6.33 -16.06 10.21
C LEU A 146 4.89 -15.64 9.92
N VAL A 147 4.46 -15.86 8.68
CA VAL A 147 3.10 -15.60 8.22
C VAL A 147 2.66 -16.58 7.14
N GLU A 148 1.42 -17.06 7.24
CA GLU A 148 0.74 -17.76 6.14
C GLU A 148 0.37 -16.74 5.06
N ALA A 149 0.82 -16.96 3.84
CA ALA A 149 0.67 -16.03 2.73
C ALA A 149 0.32 -16.75 1.42
N TYR A 150 -0.34 -16.02 0.53
CA TYR A 150 -0.50 -16.39 -0.87
C TYR A 150 0.60 -15.74 -1.69
N CYS A 151 1.35 -16.56 -2.43
CA CYS A 151 2.34 -16.15 -3.41
C CYS A 151 1.94 -16.68 -4.78
N LEU A 152 2.35 -15.98 -5.83
CA LEU A 152 2.11 -16.44 -7.20
C LEU A 152 3.25 -17.38 -7.59
N ASN A 153 2.94 -18.59 -8.06
CA ASN A 153 3.95 -19.47 -8.64
C ASN A 153 4.50 -18.83 -9.92
N PRO A 154 5.83 -18.69 -10.08
CA PRO A 154 6.42 -17.98 -11.20
C PRO A 154 6.25 -18.69 -12.55
N CYS A 155 6.07 -20.02 -12.55
CA CYS A 155 5.98 -20.81 -13.78
C CYS A 155 4.56 -20.85 -14.36
N ASN A 156 3.56 -21.12 -13.51
CA ASN A 156 2.17 -21.34 -13.95
C ASN A 156 1.20 -20.21 -13.55
N HIS A 157 1.67 -19.20 -12.82
CA HIS A 157 0.88 -18.07 -12.34
C HIS A 157 -0.36 -18.44 -11.53
N GLN A 158 -0.33 -19.59 -10.85
CA GLN A 158 -1.34 -20.01 -9.89
C GLN A 158 -0.96 -19.55 -8.48
N TRP A 159 -1.96 -19.27 -7.65
CA TRP A 159 -1.73 -18.91 -6.27
C TRP A 159 -1.36 -20.14 -5.45
N VAL A 160 -0.25 -20.05 -4.73
CA VAL A 160 0.22 -21.07 -3.81
C VAL A 160 0.26 -20.49 -2.41
N LYS A 161 -0.23 -21.26 -1.45
CA LYS A 161 -0.21 -20.89 -0.05
C LYS A 161 1.05 -21.45 0.61
N LYS A 162 1.78 -20.59 1.33
CA LYS A 162 3.02 -20.96 2.03
C LYS A 162 3.11 -20.27 3.39
N THR A 163 3.92 -20.83 4.29
CA THR A 163 4.40 -20.13 5.49
C THR A 163 5.73 -19.48 5.14
N LEU A 164 5.78 -18.15 5.22
CA LEU A 164 6.92 -17.34 4.81
C LEU A 164 7.38 -16.45 5.98
N PRO A 165 8.64 -16.01 5.98
CA PRO A 165 9.07 -14.91 6.84
C PRO A 165 8.24 -13.64 6.62
N VAL A 166 8.14 -12.76 7.60
CA VAL A 166 7.53 -11.42 7.41
C VAL A 166 8.40 -10.58 6.45
N PRO A 167 7.83 -9.79 5.53
CA PRO A 167 8.62 -9.10 4.49
C PRO A 167 9.37 -7.89 5.03
N GLN A 168 10.42 -7.49 4.31
CA GLN A 168 11.11 -6.21 4.53
C GLN A 168 10.19 -5.02 4.31
N VAL A 169 9.27 -5.11 3.35
CA VAL A 169 8.35 -4.01 3.01
C VAL A 169 6.91 -4.47 3.15
N ILE A 170 6.10 -3.74 3.91
CA ILE A 170 4.66 -4.02 4.05
C ILE A 170 3.86 -2.87 3.43
N TYR A 171 3.02 -3.21 2.45
CA TYR A 171 1.97 -2.34 1.95
C TYR A 171 0.63 -2.67 2.60
N ASP A 172 0.17 -1.78 3.46
CA ASP A 172 -0.92 -2.10 4.36
C ASP A 172 -2.31 -1.74 3.81
N ARG A 173 -3.02 -2.71 3.22
CA ARG A 173 -4.32 -2.53 2.55
C ARG A 173 -5.47 -3.39 3.10
N GLY A 174 -5.20 -4.22 4.10
CA GLY A 174 -6.08 -5.32 4.49
C GLY A 174 -7.21 -5.04 5.48
N VAL A 175 -7.24 -3.89 6.16
CA VAL A 175 -8.26 -3.58 7.18
C VAL A 175 -9.05 -2.33 6.77
N LYS A 176 -10.33 -2.28 7.15
CA LYS A 176 -11.20 -1.11 6.93
C LYS A 176 -10.66 0.11 7.71
N PRO A 177 -10.88 1.34 7.20
CA PRO A 177 -10.75 2.55 7.98
C PRO A 177 -11.51 2.45 9.32
N GLY A 178 -10.86 2.83 10.42
CA GLY A 178 -11.46 2.90 11.76
C GLY A 178 -10.63 3.83 12.64
N ILE A 179 -11.16 4.18 13.82
CA ILE A 179 -10.43 4.95 14.85
C ILE A 179 -9.08 4.29 15.03
N LYS A 180 -8.00 5.10 15.03
CA LYS A 180 -6.60 4.71 15.20
C LYS A 180 -6.51 3.50 16.14
N THR A 181 -6.47 2.28 15.61
CA THR A 181 -6.28 1.10 16.45
C THR A 181 -4.79 1.03 16.73
N VAL A 182 -4.35 1.87 17.65
CA VAL A 182 -3.01 1.89 18.24
C VAL A 182 -2.61 0.47 18.66
N LYS A 183 -3.56 -0.36 19.12
CA LYS A 183 -3.36 -1.80 19.42
C LYS A 183 -2.97 -2.69 18.23
N GLY A 184 -3.32 -2.32 16.98
CA GLY A 184 -2.91 -3.06 15.78
C GLY A 184 -1.49 -2.72 15.32
N TYR A 185 -0.97 -1.57 15.76
CA TYR A 185 0.36 -1.07 15.43
C TYR A 185 1.38 -1.27 16.54
N SER A 186 0.96 -1.45 17.79
CA SER A 186 1.84 -1.73 18.93
C SER A 186 2.65 -3.03 18.80
N ASN A 187 2.19 -3.99 17.97
CA ASN A 187 2.94 -5.21 17.64
C ASN A 187 3.92 -5.06 16.47
N ARG A 188 4.07 -3.85 15.89
CA ARG A 188 5.16 -3.56 14.93
C ARG A 188 6.56 -3.70 15.56
N GLY A 189 6.65 -3.76 16.90
CA GLY A 189 7.88 -3.61 17.68
C GLY A 189 8.64 -4.88 18.05
N LYS A 190 8.67 -5.95 17.23
CA LYS A 190 9.55 -7.11 17.50
C LYS A 190 10.46 -7.54 16.36
N VAL A 191 10.34 -6.94 15.18
CA VAL A 191 11.24 -7.19 14.05
C VAL A 191 11.79 -5.84 13.62
N HIS A 192 13.06 -5.60 13.94
CA HIS A 192 13.78 -4.42 13.45
C HIS A 192 13.80 -4.47 11.91
N ASN A 193 13.73 -3.30 11.24
CA ASN A 193 13.92 -3.13 9.79
C ASN A 193 12.74 -3.47 8.84
N ILE A 194 11.48 -3.37 9.29
CA ILE A 194 10.33 -3.39 8.36
C ILE A 194 9.99 -1.98 7.88
N GLN A 195 10.04 -1.75 6.58
CA GLN A 195 9.57 -0.53 5.91
C GLN A 195 8.06 -0.61 5.64
N TRP A 196 7.30 0.35 6.14
CA TRP A 196 5.87 0.45 5.87
C TRP A 196 5.61 1.43 4.71
N ILE A 197 4.81 1.00 3.73
CA ILE A 197 4.25 1.91 2.73
C ILE A 197 2.98 2.52 3.31
N ASN A 198 2.99 3.84 3.47
CA ASN A 198 1.99 4.66 4.20
C ASN A 198 1.86 4.23 5.67
N THR A 199 2.51 4.98 6.56
CA THR A 199 2.56 4.68 8.01
C THR A 199 1.20 4.81 8.70
N THR A 200 0.34 5.69 8.18
CA THR A 200 -1.02 5.97 8.64
C THR A 200 -2.04 5.62 7.55
N ARG A 201 -3.05 4.82 7.90
CA ARG A 201 -4.10 4.39 6.95
C ARG A 201 -5.21 5.41 6.77
N THR A 202 -5.52 6.18 7.80
CA THR A 202 -6.72 7.00 7.88
C THR A 202 -6.48 8.24 8.70
N PHE A 203 -6.99 9.35 8.18
CA PHE A 203 -7.05 10.63 8.87
C PHE A 203 -8.52 10.99 9.07
N GLY A 204 -8.85 11.63 10.19
CA GLY A 204 -10.18 12.22 10.37
C GLY A 204 -10.36 13.39 9.40
N LYS A 205 -11.57 13.60 8.86
CA LYS A 205 -11.81 14.75 7.95
C LYS A 205 -11.47 16.08 8.63
N TRP A 206 -11.74 16.21 9.93
CA TRP A 206 -11.39 17.39 10.71
C TRP A 206 -9.87 17.59 10.84
N GLU A 207 -9.14 16.55 11.25
CA GLU A 207 -7.67 16.54 11.34
C GLU A 207 -7.02 16.90 9.99
N THR A 208 -7.51 16.30 8.90
CA THR A 208 -7.06 16.61 7.54
C THR A 208 -7.32 18.06 7.16
N PHE A 209 -8.51 18.59 7.44
CA PHE A 209 -8.84 19.99 7.17
C PHE A 209 -7.92 20.94 7.93
N GLN A 210 -7.71 20.71 9.23
CA GLN A 210 -6.82 21.55 10.04
C GLN A 210 -5.38 21.56 9.50
N ALA A 211 -4.84 20.39 9.16
CA ALA A 211 -3.48 20.26 8.63
C ALA A 211 -3.30 20.93 7.26
N LEU A 212 -4.31 20.89 6.39
CA LEU A 212 -4.24 21.52 5.07
C LEU A 212 -4.49 23.03 5.15
N ARG A 213 -5.33 23.49 6.07
CA ARG A 213 -5.56 24.92 6.28
C ARG A 213 -4.38 25.63 6.94
N SER A 214 -3.54 24.93 7.71
CA SER A 214 -2.37 25.54 8.36
C SER A 214 -1.23 25.91 7.39
N VAL A 215 -1.33 25.50 6.11
CA VAL A 215 -0.34 25.82 5.09
C VAL A 215 -0.89 26.91 4.18
N GLY A 216 -0.15 28.03 4.04
CA GLY A 216 -0.62 29.25 3.38
C GLY A 216 -1.13 29.02 1.95
N ILE A 217 -0.36 28.32 1.11
CA ILE A 217 -0.73 28.07 -0.29
C ILE A 217 -1.99 27.22 -0.45
N THR A 218 -2.32 26.38 0.52
CA THR A 218 -3.50 25.50 0.44
C THR A 218 -4.73 26.14 1.07
N ALA A 219 -4.58 27.02 2.07
CA ALA A 219 -5.67 27.57 2.86
C ALA A 219 -6.81 28.20 2.05
N GLU A 220 -6.48 28.88 0.95
CA GLU A 220 -7.44 29.59 0.08
C GLU A 220 -8.33 28.65 -0.75
N TYR A 221 -7.89 27.41 -0.97
CA TYR A 221 -8.60 26.44 -1.82
C TYR A 221 -9.57 25.54 -1.03
N PHE A 222 -9.61 25.64 0.30
CA PHE A 222 -10.51 24.83 1.12
C PHE A 222 -11.85 25.53 1.37
N PRO A 223 -12.98 24.82 1.21
CA PRO A 223 -14.28 25.35 1.62
C PRO A 223 -14.30 25.59 3.12
N GLU A 224 -15.09 26.57 3.57
CA GLU A 224 -15.29 26.81 4.99
C GLU A 224 -15.78 25.52 5.67
N THR A 225 -15.09 25.09 6.73
CA THR A 225 -15.36 23.84 7.43
C THR A 225 -15.22 24.05 8.94
N THR A 226 -16.18 23.52 9.70
CA THR A 226 -16.23 23.57 11.17
C THR A 226 -16.72 22.25 11.74
N LEU A 227 -16.57 22.04 13.04
CA LEU A 227 -17.33 21.01 13.74
C LEU A 227 -18.82 21.36 13.72
N PHE A 228 -19.65 20.34 13.55
CA PHE A 228 -21.09 20.48 13.40
C PHE A 228 -21.77 20.75 14.75
N THR A 229 -22.49 21.87 14.82
CA THR A 229 -23.38 22.24 15.92
C THR A 229 -24.62 22.92 15.34
N LEU A 230 -25.70 23.03 16.12
CA LEU A 230 -26.92 23.73 15.71
C LEU A 230 -26.64 25.21 15.34
N SER A 231 -25.84 25.90 16.15
CA SER A 231 -25.45 27.30 15.91
C SER A 231 -24.71 27.43 14.57
N LYS A 232 -23.71 26.57 14.33
CA LYS A 232 -22.95 26.59 13.07
C LYS A 232 -23.79 26.18 11.86
N LEU A 233 -24.73 25.24 12.01
CA LEU A 233 -25.67 24.90 10.95
C LEU A 233 -26.54 26.10 10.57
N THR A 234 -27.03 26.85 11.57
CA THR A 234 -27.83 28.06 11.37
C THR A 234 -27.04 29.11 10.59
N GLU A 235 -25.80 29.38 11.01
CA GLU A 235 -24.87 30.29 10.34
C GLU A 235 -24.64 29.88 8.87
N PHE A 236 -24.31 28.61 8.62
CA PHE A 236 -24.02 28.12 7.28
C PHE A 236 -25.23 28.17 6.35
N LEU A 237 -26.45 27.90 6.86
CA LEU A 237 -27.67 28.00 6.06
C LEU A 237 -28.12 29.44 5.81
N GLY A 238 -27.67 30.40 6.63
CA GLY A 238 -27.82 31.83 6.35
C GLY A 238 -26.84 32.33 5.29
N LYS A 239 -25.63 31.75 5.26
CA LYS A 239 -24.53 32.18 4.38
C LYS A 239 -24.50 31.47 3.02
N TYR A 240 -24.90 30.21 2.95
CA TYR A 240 -24.74 29.36 1.77
C TYR A 240 -26.05 28.74 1.31
N LYS A 241 -26.22 28.56 -0.01
CA LYS A 241 -27.40 27.88 -0.61
C LYS A 241 -27.61 26.47 -0.04
N TYR A 242 -26.52 25.75 0.22
CA TYR A 242 -26.53 24.45 0.88
C TYR A 242 -25.21 24.20 1.57
N CYS A 243 -25.22 23.28 2.53
CA CYS A 243 -24.02 22.80 3.22
C CYS A 243 -23.97 21.26 3.23
N PHE A 244 -22.80 20.72 3.50
CA PHE A 244 -22.59 19.29 3.68
C PHE A 244 -22.24 18.97 5.12
N ILE A 245 -22.91 17.99 5.70
CA ILE A 245 -22.60 17.44 7.01
C ILE A 245 -22.12 16.01 6.84
N LYS A 246 -20.93 15.72 7.38
CA LYS A 246 -20.21 14.47 7.12
C LYS A 246 -19.72 13.88 8.43
N SER A 247 -19.80 12.55 8.60
CA SER A 247 -19.13 11.92 9.74
C SER A 247 -17.61 12.15 9.65
N ASN A 248 -16.92 12.31 10.78
CA ASN A 248 -15.47 12.59 10.78
C ASN A 248 -14.69 11.45 10.11
N TYR A 249 -15.12 10.20 10.33
CA TYR A 249 -14.54 9.00 9.72
C TYR A 249 -15.56 8.34 8.79
N GLY A 250 -15.10 7.78 7.68
CA GLY A 250 -15.99 7.11 6.73
C GLY A 250 -15.37 6.96 5.34
N ARG A 251 -16.05 6.24 4.45
CA ARG A 251 -15.57 6.00 3.07
C ARG A 251 -16.72 5.84 2.08
N GLY A 252 -16.43 6.07 0.80
CA GLY A 252 -17.34 5.77 -0.30
C GLY A 252 -18.62 6.61 -0.33
N GLY A 253 -18.56 7.85 0.17
CA GLY A 253 -19.71 8.77 0.15
C GLY A 253 -20.84 8.45 1.15
N ARG A 254 -20.69 7.40 1.97
CA ARG A 254 -21.63 7.10 3.05
C ARG A 254 -21.52 8.14 4.17
N GLN A 255 -22.63 8.41 4.86
CA GLN A 255 -22.70 9.37 5.96
C GLN A 255 -22.27 10.78 5.52
N VAL A 256 -22.79 11.19 4.38
CA VAL A 256 -22.69 12.55 3.83
C VAL A 256 -24.10 13.03 3.55
N PHE A 257 -24.49 14.12 4.21
CA PHE A 257 -25.79 14.75 4.05
C PHE A 257 -25.60 16.13 3.45
N ARG A 258 -26.46 16.49 2.51
CA ARG A 258 -26.61 17.84 1.98
C ARG A 258 -27.86 18.44 2.62
N VAL A 259 -27.73 19.62 3.21
CA VAL A 259 -28.84 20.36 3.81
C VAL A 259 -28.98 21.71 3.13
N GLU A 260 -30.21 22.07 2.78
CA GLU A 260 -30.56 23.38 2.22
C GLU A 260 -31.85 23.89 2.86
N LYS A 261 -31.95 25.23 2.98
CA LYS A 261 -33.20 25.89 3.39
C LYS A 261 -34.05 26.15 2.14
N ALA A 262 -35.28 25.67 2.14
CA ALA A 262 -36.24 25.79 1.05
C ALA A 262 -37.51 26.50 1.57
N GLY A 263 -37.48 27.84 1.54
CA GLY A 263 -38.56 28.65 2.11
C GLY A 263 -38.71 28.44 3.62
N LYS A 264 -39.85 27.86 4.03
CA LYS A 264 -40.18 27.54 5.44
C LYS A 264 -39.70 26.15 5.88
N TYR A 265 -39.09 25.38 4.98
CA TYR A 265 -38.66 24.01 5.24
C TYR A 265 -37.14 23.86 5.08
N TYR A 266 -36.63 22.75 5.58
CA TYR A 266 -35.26 22.30 5.41
C TYR A 266 -35.26 20.95 4.69
N LEU A 267 -34.55 20.88 3.57
CA LEU A 267 -34.38 19.65 2.81
C LEU A 267 -33.03 19.03 3.16
N CYS A 268 -33.07 17.80 3.65
CA CYS A 268 -31.90 17.00 3.96
C CYS A 268 -31.83 15.82 2.99
N LYS A 269 -30.72 15.66 2.28
CA LYS A 269 -30.53 14.59 1.29
C LYS A 269 -29.23 13.85 1.57
N THR A 270 -29.20 12.54 1.38
CA THR A 270 -27.95 11.77 1.41
C THR A 270 -27.77 10.99 0.11
N GLY A 271 -26.51 10.95 -0.35
CA GLY A 271 -26.13 10.22 -1.56
C GLY A 271 -25.73 8.76 -1.29
N GLY A 272 -25.46 8.03 -2.36
CA GLY A 272 -25.13 6.61 -2.33
C GLY A 272 -25.62 5.90 -3.59
N SER A 273 -25.90 4.60 -3.50
CA SER A 273 -26.59 3.86 -4.56
C SER A 273 -28.06 4.27 -4.73
N VAL A 274 -28.65 4.88 -3.69
CA VAL A 274 -30.02 5.42 -3.70
C VAL A 274 -29.97 6.77 -3.00
N ILE A 275 -30.57 7.78 -3.64
CA ILE A 275 -30.74 9.10 -3.03
C ILE A 275 -31.91 9.00 -2.06
N LYS A 276 -31.70 9.39 -0.80
CA LYS A 276 -32.76 9.52 0.20
C LYS A 276 -32.91 10.97 0.60
N GLY A 277 -34.14 11.42 0.79
CA GLY A 277 -34.49 12.77 1.17
C GLY A 277 -35.42 12.80 2.39
N TRP A 278 -35.31 13.86 3.17
CA TRP A 278 -36.16 14.17 4.31
C TRP A 278 -36.46 15.66 4.30
N GLU A 279 -37.67 16.00 4.72
CA GLU A 279 -38.11 17.37 4.91
C GLU A 279 -38.36 17.63 6.40
N PHE A 280 -37.96 18.81 6.86
CA PHE A 280 -38.16 19.24 8.23
C PHE A 280 -38.68 20.68 8.25
N THR A 281 -39.58 20.98 9.17
CA THR A 281 -40.04 22.36 9.45
C THR A 281 -39.21 23.08 10.51
N ASP A 282 -38.30 22.34 11.17
CA ASP A 282 -37.57 22.79 12.35
C ASP A 282 -36.10 22.37 12.26
N LEU A 283 -35.21 23.34 12.42
CA LEU A 283 -33.76 23.15 12.32
C LEU A 283 -33.20 22.29 13.47
N GLU A 284 -33.81 22.33 14.64
CA GLU A 284 -33.41 21.50 15.78
C GLU A 284 -33.63 20.01 15.46
N LYS A 285 -34.75 19.68 14.81
CA LYS A 285 -35.04 18.32 14.32
C LYS A 285 -34.04 17.86 13.26
N VAL A 286 -33.62 18.75 12.35
CA VAL A 286 -32.55 18.45 11.39
C VAL A 286 -31.26 18.12 12.14
N CYS A 287 -30.90 18.93 13.14
CA CYS A 287 -29.69 18.75 13.93
C CYS A 287 -29.68 17.41 14.67
N ALA A 288 -30.77 17.11 15.40
CA ALA A 288 -30.92 15.85 16.12
C ALA A 288 -30.87 14.63 15.18
N PHE A 289 -31.54 14.72 14.02
CA PHE A 289 -31.48 13.68 12.99
C PHE A 289 -30.05 13.44 12.50
N LEU A 290 -29.29 14.50 12.22
CA LEU A 290 -27.92 14.38 11.72
C LEU A 290 -26.96 13.81 12.77
N HIS A 291 -27.05 14.24 14.03
CA HIS A 291 -26.25 13.67 15.11
C HIS A 291 -26.48 12.16 15.26
N LYS A 292 -27.76 11.73 15.21
CA LYS A 292 -28.12 10.30 15.26
C LYS A 292 -27.53 9.50 14.10
N ASN A 293 -27.46 10.06 12.90
CA ASN A 293 -27.03 9.34 11.70
C ASN A 293 -25.52 9.39 11.43
N LEU A 294 -24.81 10.41 11.95
CA LEU A 294 -23.39 10.66 11.66
C LEU A 294 -22.44 10.24 12.78
N GLY A 295 -22.96 10.02 13.99
CA GLY A 295 -22.17 9.65 15.16
C GLY A 295 -21.39 10.84 15.73
N GLU A 296 -20.21 10.56 16.28
CA GLU A 296 -19.41 11.54 17.00
C GLU A 296 -18.62 12.48 16.09
N ASN A 297 -18.51 13.74 16.53
CA ASN A 297 -17.72 14.80 15.91
C ASN A 297 -17.95 15.01 14.39
N PRO A 298 -19.20 15.04 13.89
CA PRO A 298 -19.46 15.36 12.50
C PRO A 298 -18.89 16.73 12.13
N ILE A 299 -18.49 16.87 10.87
CA ILE A 299 -18.04 18.14 10.30
C ILE A 299 -19.15 18.75 9.46
N LEU A 300 -19.23 20.07 9.49
CA LEU A 300 -20.05 20.92 8.65
C LEU A 300 -19.14 21.64 7.66
N GLN A 301 -19.47 21.54 6.37
CA GLN A 301 -18.68 22.11 5.29
C GLN A 301 -19.57 22.90 4.33
N GLN A 302 -19.06 24.03 3.86
CA GLN A 302 -19.68 24.84 2.83
C GLN A 302 -20.01 23.99 1.60
N GLY A 303 -21.18 24.23 1.00
CA GLY A 303 -21.53 23.64 -0.28
C GLY A 303 -20.60 24.10 -1.38
N ILE A 304 -20.01 23.17 -2.13
CA ILE A 304 -19.17 23.47 -3.29
C ILE A 304 -19.99 23.29 -4.56
N ILE A 305 -19.84 24.23 -5.50
CA ILE A 305 -20.32 24.11 -6.88
C ILE A 305 -19.28 23.31 -7.65
N LEU A 306 -19.66 22.14 -8.16
CA LEU A 306 -18.74 21.28 -8.88
C LEU A 306 -18.52 21.79 -10.31
N ALA A 307 -17.28 21.72 -10.77
CA ALA A 307 -16.94 21.92 -12.17
C ALA A 307 -17.67 20.90 -13.06
N ARG A 308 -17.95 21.29 -14.31
CA ARG A 308 -18.73 20.49 -15.26
C ARG A 308 -17.99 20.34 -16.58
N ILE A 309 -18.19 19.20 -17.23
CA ILE A 309 -17.90 18.98 -18.65
C ILE A 309 -19.25 18.83 -19.34
N GLY A 310 -19.63 19.81 -20.17
CA GLY A 310 -21.02 19.98 -20.59
C GLY A 310 -21.93 20.12 -19.37
N ASP A 311 -22.96 19.28 -19.28
CA ASP A 311 -23.90 19.28 -18.16
C ASP A 311 -23.51 18.33 -17.01
N SER A 312 -22.48 17.49 -17.18
CA SER A 312 -22.09 16.51 -16.16
C SER A 312 -21.06 17.08 -15.17
N PRO A 313 -21.35 17.07 -13.85
CA PRO A 313 -20.35 17.32 -12.82
C PRO A 313 -19.18 16.35 -12.91
N PHE A 314 -17.97 16.81 -12.61
CA PHE A 314 -16.82 15.93 -12.51
C PHE A 314 -15.94 16.23 -11.29
N ASP A 315 -15.18 15.20 -10.88
CA ASP A 315 -14.08 15.34 -9.92
C ASP A 315 -12.78 14.74 -10.46
N MET A 316 -11.66 15.35 -10.05
CA MET A 316 -10.30 14.87 -10.35
C MET A 316 -9.71 14.13 -9.15
N ARG A 317 -9.02 13.03 -9.45
CA ARG A 317 -8.23 12.26 -8.49
C ARG A 317 -6.80 12.16 -8.98
N ILE A 318 -5.94 12.93 -8.33
CA ILE A 318 -4.51 12.94 -8.60
C ILE A 318 -3.84 11.93 -7.68
N LEU A 319 -3.09 11.00 -8.27
CA LEU A 319 -2.21 10.08 -7.55
C LEU A 319 -0.81 10.69 -7.55
N VAL A 320 -0.25 10.86 -6.36
CA VAL A 320 1.13 11.30 -6.16
C VAL A 320 1.94 10.19 -5.52
N GLN A 321 3.17 10.00 -5.98
CA GLN A 321 4.10 8.98 -5.48
C GLN A 321 5.50 9.57 -5.39
N LYS A 322 6.32 9.05 -4.48
CA LYS A 322 7.74 9.42 -4.44
C LYS A 322 8.52 8.68 -5.54
N ASN A 323 9.34 9.41 -6.28
CA ASN A 323 10.30 8.83 -7.22
C ASN A 323 11.51 8.21 -6.46
N ALA A 324 12.53 7.75 -7.20
CA ALA A 324 13.75 7.20 -6.59
C ALA A 324 14.57 8.24 -5.79
N GLY A 325 14.46 9.53 -6.12
CA GLY A 325 15.04 10.65 -5.38
C GLY A 325 14.24 11.09 -4.17
N SER A 326 13.13 10.41 -3.85
CA SER A 326 12.18 10.77 -2.79
C SER A 326 11.32 12.02 -3.05
N ASP A 327 11.31 12.53 -4.28
CA ASP A 327 10.46 13.66 -4.69
C ASP A 327 9.06 13.20 -5.03
N TRP A 328 8.06 14.00 -4.65
CA TRP A 328 6.68 13.75 -5.02
C TRP A 328 6.45 14.07 -6.51
N ILE A 329 5.97 13.07 -7.25
CA ILE A 329 5.57 13.20 -8.65
C ILE A 329 4.11 12.80 -8.83
N ILE A 330 3.42 13.44 -9.77
CA ILE A 330 2.08 13.03 -10.21
C ILE A 330 2.25 11.79 -11.10
N SER A 331 1.75 10.65 -10.64
CA SER A 331 1.85 9.38 -11.38
C SER A 331 0.57 9.00 -12.12
N ALA A 332 -0.57 9.58 -11.75
CA ALA A 332 -1.81 9.45 -12.50
C ALA A 332 -2.77 10.61 -12.20
N VAL A 333 -3.57 10.98 -13.19
CA VAL A 333 -4.72 11.86 -13.03
C VAL A 333 -5.94 11.10 -13.54
N ASN A 334 -6.94 10.91 -12.70
CA ASN A 334 -8.19 10.23 -13.06
C ASN A 334 -9.35 11.20 -12.92
N PHE A 335 -10.24 11.19 -13.90
CA PHE A 335 -11.48 11.95 -13.88
C PHE A 335 -12.64 11.01 -13.58
N ARG A 336 -13.63 11.50 -12.83
CA ARG A 336 -14.93 10.84 -12.70
C ARG A 336 -15.99 11.82 -13.12
N ILE A 337 -16.73 11.45 -14.17
CA ILE A 337 -17.84 12.22 -14.71
C ILE A 337 -19.11 11.54 -14.22
N ALA A 338 -20.03 12.32 -13.68
CA ALA A 338 -21.30 11.86 -13.12
C ALA A 338 -22.34 11.55 -14.19
#